data_AF-A0A0D7NDR5-F1
#
_entry.id   AF-A0A0D7NDR5-F1
#
_cell.length_a   1.000
_cell.length_b   1.000
_cell.length_c   1.000
_cell.angle_alpha   90.00
_cell.angle_beta   90.00
_cell.angle_gamma   90.00
#
_symmetry.space_group_name_H-M   'P 1'
#
loop_
_entity.id
_entity.type
_entity.pdbx_description
1 polymer ?
#
loop_
_entity_poly.entity_id
_entity_poly.type
_entity_poly.pdbx_seq_one_letter_code
_entity_poly.pdbx_strand_id
1 'polypeptide(L)'
;MPSEILAVGTTATNSGDQVVAAGSTLTVCLKDSAGPDVGVTARVDILLKDDAGQYFTVDTLDYRRRAVQLVAAGTYRFSRVASVDACGLFSG
;
A
#
# COMPACT_ATOMS: atom_id res chain seq x y z
N MET A 1 10.75 -13.29 1.82
CA MET A 1 10.63 -12.81 3.21
C MET A 1 9.82 -11.53 3.16
N PRO A 2 8.86 -11.32 4.06
CA PRO A 2 8.05 -10.11 4.02
C PRO A 2 8.90 -8.87 4.24
N SER A 3 8.60 -7.79 3.52
CA SER A 3 9.33 -6.52 3.61
C SER A 3 8.38 -5.39 3.99
N GLU A 4 8.79 -4.54 4.93
CA GLU A 4 8.04 -3.33 5.24
C GLU A 4 8.13 -2.33 4.07
N ILE A 5 6.98 -1.76 3.68
CA ILE A 5 6.85 -0.71 2.66
C ILE A 5 6.47 0.62 3.31
N LEU A 6 5.59 0.58 4.31
CA LEU A 6 5.15 1.71 5.12
C LEU A 6 5.14 1.29 6.59
N ALA A 7 5.91 2.00 7.41
CA ALA A 7 5.81 1.88 8.86
C ALA A 7 4.39 2.22 9.34
N VAL A 8 3.92 1.54 10.38
CA VAL A 8 2.59 1.75 10.96
C VAL A 8 2.48 3.17 11.51
N GLY A 9 1.37 3.85 11.22
CA GLY A 9 1.08 5.18 11.75
C GLY A 9 -0.33 5.66 11.41
N THR A 10 -0.70 6.83 11.91
CA THR A 10 -2.03 7.45 11.74
C THR A 10 -2.02 8.68 10.82
N THR A 11 -0.84 9.24 10.54
CA THR A 11 -0.68 10.42 9.70
C THR A 11 -0.61 10.06 8.23
N ALA A 12 -0.98 11.01 7.37
CA ALA A 12 -0.79 10.86 5.93
C ALA A 12 0.70 10.71 5.60
N THR A 13 1.04 9.71 4.79
CA THR A 13 2.44 9.39 4.44
C THR A 13 2.48 8.56 3.15
N ASN A 14 3.51 8.79 2.36
CA ASN A 14 3.79 8.02 1.16
C ASN A 14 4.93 7.02 1.39
N SER A 15 4.86 5.86 0.76
CA SER A 15 6.02 4.99 0.58
C SER A 15 7.01 5.56 -0.43
N GLY A 16 8.20 4.96 -0.51
CA GLY A 16 9.03 5.04 -1.72
C GLY A 16 8.39 4.30 -2.89
N ASP A 17 8.97 4.49 -4.09
CA ASP A 17 8.53 3.82 -5.31
C ASP A 17 8.81 2.30 -5.25
N GLN A 18 7.81 1.49 -5.60
CA GLN A 18 7.89 0.04 -5.69
C GLN A 18 7.73 -0.36 -7.16
N VAL A 19 8.77 -0.99 -7.73
CA VAL A 19 8.76 -1.42 -9.13
C VAL A 19 8.28 -2.87 -9.21
N VAL A 20 7.20 -3.08 -9.96
CA VAL A 20 6.74 -4.41 -10.36
C VAL A 20 7.18 -4.63 -11.80
N ALA A 21 8.12 -5.54 -12.01
CA ALA A 21 8.60 -5.90 -13.34
C ALA A 21 7.56 -6.70 -14.12
N ALA A 22 7.65 -6.70 -15.46
CA ALA A 22 6.79 -7.51 -16.31
C ALA A 22 6.94 -9.01 -16.00
N GLY A 23 5.82 -9.70 -15.81
CA GLY A 23 5.79 -11.12 -15.42
C GLY A 23 6.03 -11.38 -13.93
N SER A 24 6.31 -10.34 -13.13
CA SER A 24 6.41 -10.43 -11.68
C SER A 24 5.08 -10.08 -11.00
N THR A 25 4.94 -10.50 -9.75
CA THR A 25 3.81 -10.10 -8.91
C THR A 25 4.31 -9.55 -7.59
N LEU A 26 3.62 -8.55 -7.05
CA LEU A 26 3.86 -8.02 -5.71
C LEU A 26 2.57 -8.14 -4.90
N THR A 27 2.59 -8.97 -3.86
CA THR A 27 1.50 -9.02 -2.89
C THR A 27 1.74 -7.97 -1.83
N VAL A 28 0.76 -7.10 -1.60
CA VAL A 28 0.81 -6.09 -0.53
C VAL A 28 -0.34 -6.27 0.44
N CYS A 29 -0.04 -6.08 1.71
CA CYS A 29 -0.96 -6.35 2.82
C CYS A 29 -0.92 -5.22 3.84
N LEU A 30 -2.09 -4.85 4.36
CA LEU A 30 -2.23 -3.96 5.51
C LEU A 30 -1.80 -4.68 6.79
N LYS A 31 -1.23 -3.89 7.71
CA LYS A 31 -0.96 -4.29 9.09
C LYS A 31 -1.17 -3.11 10.03
N ASP A 32 -1.46 -3.37 11.29
CA ASP A 32 -1.27 -2.44 12.40
C ASP A 32 -0.08 -2.89 13.28
N SER A 33 0.02 -2.35 14.50
CA SER A 33 1.06 -2.75 15.47
C SER A 33 0.81 -4.12 16.12
N ALA A 34 -0.41 -4.64 16.07
CA ALA A 34 -0.82 -5.90 16.66
C ALA A 34 -0.86 -7.06 15.64
N GLY A 35 -0.93 -6.78 14.34
CA GLY A 35 -0.94 -7.80 13.30
C GLY A 35 -1.59 -7.34 11.98
N PRO A 36 -2.21 -8.25 11.22
CA PRO A 36 -2.86 -7.94 9.95
C PRO A 36 -4.27 -7.37 10.10
N ASP A 37 -4.79 -7.31 11.33
CA ASP A 37 -6.09 -6.68 11.58
C ASP A 37 -5.90 -5.17 11.66
N VAL A 38 -6.77 -4.41 11.01
CA VAL A 38 -6.67 -2.94 10.98
C VAL A 38 -8.03 -2.35 11.29
N GLY A 39 -8.04 -1.22 11.97
CA GLY A 39 -9.29 -0.56 12.34
C GLY A 39 -10.07 -0.05 11.13
N VAL A 40 -11.36 0.22 11.33
CA VAL A 40 -12.33 0.50 10.25
C VAL A 40 -12.05 1.77 9.45
N THR A 41 -11.21 2.67 9.98
CA THR A 41 -10.81 3.90 9.28
C THR A 41 -9.46 3.79 8.58
N ALA A 42 -8.75 2.66 8.75
CA ALA A 42 -7.47 2.43 8.09
C ALA A 42 -7.63 2.36 6.57
N ARG A 43 -6.82 3.13 5.85
CA ARG A 43 -6.85 3.21 4.39
C ARG A 43 -5.48 3.52 3.81
N VAL A 44 -5.11 2.78 2.76
CA VAL A 44 -3.95 3.03 1.93
C VAL A 44 -4.37 3.02 0.46
N ASP A 45 -4.18 4.13 -0.23
CA ASP A 45 -4.38 4.23 -1.67
C ASP A 45 -3.15 3.70 -2.41
N ILE A 46 -3.40 2.93 -3.48
CA ILE A 46 -2.38 2.41 -4.38
C ILE A 46 -2.35 3.33 -5.59
N LEU A 47 -1.20 3.98 -5.77
CA LEU A 47 -0.96 4.94 -6.83
C LEU A 47 -0.07 4.30 -7.89
N LEU A 48 -0.39 4.48 -9.18
CA LEU A 48 0.46 4.12 -10.31
C LEU A 48 1.09 5.39 -10.89
N LYS A 49 2.38 5.32 -11.21
CA LYS A 49 3.12 6.40 -11.87
C LYS A 49 2.91 6.33 -13.39
N ASP A 50 2.57 7.45 -14.02
CA ASP A 50 2.55 7.56 -15.48
C ASP A 50 3.94 7.90 -16.07
N ASP A 51 4.00 8.05 -17.39
CA ASP A 51 5.20 8.40 -18.16
C ASP A 51 5.65 9.86 -17.95
N ALA A 52 4.75 10.74 -17.50
CA ALA A 52 5.07 12.10 -17.08
C ALA A 52 5.53 12.19 -15.61
N GLY A 53 5.58 11.06 -14.89
CA GLY A 53 5.97 10.99 -13.48
C GLY A 53 4.88 11.38 -12.48
N GLN A 54 3.64 11.56 -12.94
CA GLN A 54 2.47 11.84 -12.10
C GLN A 54 1.94 10.54 -11.48
N TYR A 55 1.28 10.67 -10.33
CA TYR A 55 0.68 9.55 -9.62
C TYR A 55 -0.84 9.66 -9.64
N PHE A 56 -1.51 8.56 -9.98
CA PHE A 56 -2.96 8.46 -9.94
C PHE A 56 -3.41 7.21 -9.19
N THR A 57 -4.51 7.31 -8.46
CA THR A 57 -5.06 6.18 -7.69
C THR A 57 -5.62 5.14 -8.64
N VAL A 58 -5.15 3.90 -8.50
CA VAL A 58 -5.62 2.75 -9.28
C VAL A 58 -6.38 1.73 -8.44
N ASP A 59 -6.13 1.70 -7.13
CA ASP A 59 -6.82 0.82 -6.19
C ASP A 59 -6.67 1.35 -4.75
N THR A 60 -7.35 0.71 -3.80
CA THR A 60 -7.28 1.06 -2.37
C THR A 60 -7.32 -0.21 -1.52
N LEU A 61 -6.54 -0.22 -0.45
CA LEU A 61 -6.65 -1.18 0.65
C LEU A 61 -7.33 -0.51 1.85
N ASP A 62 -8.22 -1.25 2.50
CA ASP A 62 -8.90 -0.85 3.73
C ASP A 62 -9.17 -2.07 4.62
N TYR A 63 -9.88 -1.88 5.73
CA TYR A 63 -10.22 -2.96 6.66
C TYR A 63 -11.05 -4.10 6.03
N ARG A 64 -11.77 -3.84 4.93
CA ARG A 64 -12.55 -4.87 4.21
C ARG A 64 -11.68 -5.57 3.17
N ARG A 65 -10.77 -4.82 2.53
CA ARG A 65 -9.83 -5.32 1.53
C ARG A 65 -8.40 -5.09 1.99
N ARG A 66 -7.92 -6.02 2.82
CA ARG A 66 -6.63 -5.91 3.53
C ARG A 66 -5.41 -6.31 2.70
N ALA A 67 -5.60 -7.01 1.58
CA ALA A 67 -4.51 -7.43 0.71
C ALA A 67 -4.91 -7.36 -0.77
N VAL A 68 -3.91 -7.13 -1.62
CA VAL A 68 -4.05 -7.23 -3.07
C VAL A 68 -2.75 -7.72 -3.68
N GLN A 69 -2.87 -8.46 -4.79
CA GLN A 69 -1.74 -8.81 -5.63
C GLN A 69 -1.68 -7.85 -6.81
N LEU A 70 -0.56 -7.16 -6.94
CA LEU A 70 -0.26 -6.32 -8.10
C LEU A 70 0.43 -7.19 -9.15
N VAL A 71 -0.25 -7.42 -10.26
CA VAL A 71 0.21 -8.25 -11.39
C VAL A 71 0.59 -7.43 -12.62
N ALA A 72 0.13 -6.19 -12.68
CA ALA A 72 0.49 -5.26 -13.75
C ALA A 72 1.90 -4.71 -13.50
N ALA A 73 2.71 -4.66 -14.56
CA ALA A 73 4.01 -4.03 -14.49
C ALA A 73 3.85 -2.52 -14.32
N GLY A 74 4.70 -1.92 -13.50
CA GLY A 74 4.63 -0.47 -13.24
C GLY A 74 5.44 -0.03 -12.04
N THR A 75 5.46 1.28 -11.85
CA THR A 75 6.02 1.90 -10.64
C THR A 75 4.88 2.37 -9.76
N TYR A 76 4.75 1.75 -8.59
CA TYR A 76 3.68 2.00 -7.64
C TYR A 76 4.18 2.83 -6.46
N ARG A 77 3.27 3.62 -5.88
CA ARG A 77 3.46 4.29 -4.61
C ARG A 77 2.24 4.03 -3.74
N PHE A 78 2.46 3.82 -2.46
CA PHE A 78 1.39 3.60 -1.50
C PHE A 78 1.23 4.84 -0.65
N SER A 79 0.02 5.34 -0.54
CA SER A 79 -0.31 6.54 0.22
C SER A 79 -1.26 6.20 1.34
N ARG A 80 -0.78 6.23 2.58
CA ARG A 80 -1.66 6.14 3.74
C ARG A 80 -2.43 7.45 3.88
N VAL A 81 -3.75 7.33 4.03
CA VAL A 81 -4.62 8.46 4.35
C VAL A 81 -4.61 8.67 5.88
N ALA A 82 -4.57 9.93 6.31
CA ALA A 82 -4.67 10.24 7.73
C ALA A 82 -5.99 9.71 8.32
N SER A 83 -5.90 8.96 9.42
CA SER A 83 -7.04 8.28 10.03
C SER A 83 -6.81 8.11 11.54
N VAL A 84 -7.86 7.72 12.27
CA VAL A 84 -7.75 7.45 13.71
C VAL A 84 -7.10 6.09 13.98
N ASP A 85 -7.37 5.11 13.11
CA ASP A 85 -6.81 3.77 13.22
C ASP A 85 -5.45 3.69 12.52
N ALA A 86 -4.42 3.24 13.24
CA ALA A 86 -3.08 3.13 12.69
C ALA A 86 -3.01 2.01 11.65
N CYS A 87 -2.31 2.26 10.55
CA CYS A 87 -1.98 1.22 9.58
C CYS A 87 -0.62 1.44 8.94
N GLY A 88 -0.04 0.34 8.48
CA GLY A 88 1.17 0.26 7.68
C GLY A 88 0.98 -0.75 6.56
N LEU A 89 2.03 -0.94 5.75
CA LEU A 89 2.00 -1.82 4.59
C LEU A 89 3.26 -2.67 4.56
N PHE A 90 3.10 -3.94 4.21
CA PHE A 90 4.22 -4.84 3.93
C PHE A 90 3.96 -5.63 2.65
N SER A 91 5.02 -6.11 2.00
CA SER A 91 4.94 -7.10 0.92
C SER A 91 5.19 -8.51 1.43
N GLY A 92 4.52 -9.49 0.80
CA GLY A 92 4.64 -10.93 1.07
C GLY A 92 5.58 -11.65 0.11
#